data_AF-A0A1C6JC57-F1
#
_entry.id   AF-A0A1C6JC57-F1
#
_cell.length_a   1.000
_cell.length_b   1.000
_cell.length_c   1.000
_cell.angle_alpha   90.00
_cell.angle_beta   90.00
_cell.angle_gamma   90.00
#
_symmetry.space_group_name_H-M   'P 1'
#
loop_
_entity.id
_entity.type
_entity.pdbx_description
1 polymer ?
#
loop_
_entity_poly.entity_id
_entity_poly.type
_entity_poly.pdbx_seq_one_letter_code
_entity_poly.pdbx_strand_id
1 'polypeptide(L)'
;MFCKKCGKKLSDNTVICPVCGEPTGKQPRPQPQPRPQPQPAPAPQVSYCPKCGNAVAPNAEFCLHCGCVLNNFNPQDGGFAAIMKTNKKRNILIAIILMLFIVIIAFILFRIFESNESKIQGKWLLYSDGTELVDKEDQVTWEFTNGRLLISGAYSEEGYYSIDGDTLEIYDDDYRVSKLLGHSKRYVIEKLSSNKLILRKINTDRTYVFKRL
;
A
#
# COMPACT_ATOMS: atom_id res chain seq x y z
N MET A 1 28.69 25.51 77.20
CA MET A 1 27.99 24.82 78.33
C MET A 1 27.87 23.32 78.03
N PHE A 2 27.65 22.44 79.02
CA PHE A 2 27.43 20.98 78.78
C PHE A 2 25.98 20.60 79.08
N CYS A 3 25.45 19.60 78.36
CA CYS A 3 24.10 19.07 78.59
C CYS A 3 24.04 18.35 79.95
N LYS A 4 23.10 18.73 80.81
CA LYS A 4 22.93 18.11 82.14
C LYS A 4 22.52 16.64 82.10
N LYS A 5 21.91 16.19 80.99
CA LYS A 5 21.39 14.82 80.84
C LYS A 5 22.37 13.84 80.20
N CYS A 6 23.07 14.26 79.14
CA CYS A 6 23.99 13.37 78.40
C CYS A 6 25.47 13.80 78.46
N GLY A 7 25.80 14.91 79.15
CA GLY A 7 27.17 15.38 79.33
C GLY A 7 27.83 16.01 78.10
N LYS A 8 27.19 16.05 76.93
CA LYS A 8 27.81 16.59 75.71
C LYS A 8 27.98 18.12 75.74
N LYS A 9 29.09 18.63 75.17
CA LYS A 9 29.35 20.07 75.00
C LYS A 9 28.36 20.70 74.00
N LEU A 10 27.75 21.82 74.39
CA LEU A 10 26.77 22.59 73.62
C LEU A 10 27.31 23.99 73.32
N SER A 11 26.96 24.52 72.14
CA SER A 11 27.21 25.92 71.75
C SER A 11 26.20 26.88 72.38
N ASP A 12 26.56 28.16 72.48
CA ASP A 12 25.87 29.11 73.35
C ASP A 12 24.45 29.50 72.90
N ASN A 13 24.05 29.20 71.65
CA ASN A 13 22.69 29.48 71.15
C ASN A 13 21.85 28.21 70.93
N THR A 14 22.31 27.05 71.41
CA THR A 14 21.59 25.79 71.26
C THR A 14 20.40 25.75 72.22
N VAL A 15 19.17 25.76 71.68
CA VAL A 15 17.88 25.72 72.43
C VAL A 15 17.48 24.29 72.83
N ILE A 16 17.91 23.28 72.06
CA ILE A 16 17.64 21.85 72.31
C ILE A 16 18.92 21.06 72.07
N CYS A 17 19.26 20.12 72.97
CA CYS A 17 20.44 19.28 72.81
C CYS A 17 20.28 18.37 71.56
N PRO A 18 21.17 18.43 70.57
CA PRO A 18 21.02 17.67 69.33
C PRO A 18 21.28 16.16 69.50
N VAL A 19 21.75 15.72 70.67
CA VAL A 19 22.08 14.30 70.90
C VAL A 19 21.03 13.58 71.74
N CYS A 20 20.49 14.21 72.79
CA CYS A 20 19.48 13.58 73.64
C CYS A 20 18.10 14.25 73.59
N GLY A 21 17.94 15.33 72.82
CA GLY A 21 16.67 16.04 72.66
C GLY A 21 16.24 16.88 73.86
N GLU A 22 17.06 16.97 74.93
CA GLU A 22 16.69 17.73 76.13
C GLU A 22 16.74 19.25 75.87
N PRO A 23 15.67 20.02 76.16
CA PRO A 23 15.66 21.46 76.02
C PRO A 23 16.65 22.12 76.98
N THR A 24 17.42 23.08 76.50
CA THR A 24 18.53 23.70 77.24
C THR A 24 18.10 24.91 78.07
N GLY A 25 16.79 25.20 78.11
CA GLY A 25 16.20 26.30 78.87
C GLY A 25 16.38 27.71 78.26
N LYS A 26 16.92 27.82 77.04
CA LYS A 26 17.11 29.11 76.34
C LYS A 26 15.93 29.40 75.41
N GLN A 27 15.23 30.53 75.57
CA GLN A 27 14.16 30.94 74.66
C GLN A 27 14.71 31.51 73.34
N PRO A 28 14.08 31.23 72.17
CA PRO A 28 14.40 31.90 70.91
C PRO A 28 14.12 33.40 70.99
N ARG A 29 15.03 34.23 70.46
CA ARG A 29 14.85 35.68 70.39
C ARG A 29 13.80 36.03 69.31
N PRO A 30 12.86 36.96 69.54
CA PRO A 30 11.86 37.35 68.54
C PRO A 30 12.52 37.99 67.30
N GLN A 31 12.16 37.56 66.10
CA GLN A 31 12.59 38.21 64.85
C GLN A 31 11.65 39.37 64.47
N PRO A 32 12.16 40.50 63.93
CA PRO A 32 11.31 41.62 63.47
C PRO A 32 10.53 41.28 62.18
N GLN A 33 9.29 41.75 62.08
CA GLN A 33 8.44 41.59 60.89
C GLN A 33 8.91 42.45 59.69
N PRO A 34 8.82 41.96 58.43
CA PRO A 34 9.15 42.74 57.23
C PRO A 34 8.11 43.83 56.91
N ARG A 35 8.56 45.00 56.44
CA ARG A 35 7.68 46.11 56.00
C ARG A 35 6.99 45.80 54.65
N PRO A 36 5.79 46.36 54.38
CA PRO A 36 5.09 46.21 53.10
C PRO A 36 5.84 46.89 51.95
N GLN A 37 6.00 46.18 50.82
CA GLN A 37 6.56 46.74 49.57
C GLN A 37 5.46 47.43 48.73
N PRO A 38 5.78 48.50 47.97
CA PRO A 38 4.83 49.15 47.05
C PRO A 38 4.44 48.23 45.88
N GLN A 39 3.14 48.18 45.55
CA GLN A 39 2.62 47.42 44.41
C GLN A 39 2.98 48.05 43.05
N PRO A 40 3.36 47.27 42.03
CA PRO A 40 3.57 47.76 40.66
C PRO A 40 2.28 48.26 40.01
N ALA A 41 2.39 49.33 39.22
CA ALA A 41 1.26 49.88 38.44
C ALA A 41 0.75 48.89 37.37
N PRO A 42 -0.54 48.94 36.99
CA PRO A 42 -1.11 48.06 35.98
C PRO A 42 -0.44 48.24 34.61
N ALA A 43 -0.01 47.15 33.99
CA ALA A 43 0.53 47.17 32.64
C ALA A 43 -0.57 47.57 31.61
N PRO A 44 -0.24 48.33 30.56
CA PRO A 44 -1.19 48.68 29.51
C PRO A 44 -1.69 47.42 28.78
N GLN A 45 -3.02 47.25 28.76
CA GLN A 45 -3.71 46.16 28.08
C GLN A 45 -3.64 46.41 26.56
N VAL A 46 -2.73 45.74 25.87
CA VAL A 46 -2.65 45.77 24.40
C VAL A 46 -3.57 44.69 23.84
N SER A 47 -4.52 45.07 23.00
CA SER A 47 -5.36 44.13 22.24
C SER A 47 -4.78 43.92 20.83
N TYR A 48 -5.13 42.82 20.19
CA TYR A 48 -4.66 42.49 18.84
C TYR A 48 -5.84 42.31 17.89
N CYS A 49 -5.67 42.75 16.64
CA CYS A 49 -6.67 42.58 15.59
C CYS A 49 -6.83 41.09 15.24
N PRO A 50 -8.03 40.49 15.31
CA PRO A 50 -8.24 39.08 15.00
C PRO A 50 -8.07 38.77 13.50
N LYS A 51 -8.10 39.77 12.61
CA LYS A 51 -7.97 39.59 11.15
C LYS A 51 -6.53 39.68 10.65
N CYS A 52 -5.72 40.58 11.20
CA CYS A 52 -4.35 40.83 10.71
C CYS A 52 -3.24 40.67 11.77
N GLY A 53 -3.59 40.46 13.04
CA GLY A 53 -2.63 40.25 14.12
C GLY A 53 -1.92 41.51 14.62
N ASN A 54 -2.16 42.69 14.04
CA ASN A 54 -1.54 43.93 14.51
C ASN A 54 -2.11 44.40 15.85
N ALA A 55 -1.27 45.04 16.66
CA ALA A 55 -1.68 45.68 17.90
C ALA A 55 -2.72 46.77 17.63
N VAL A 56 -3.77 46.78 18.43
CA VAL A 56 -4.85 47.77 18.38
C VAL A 56 -5.04 48.37 19.76
N ALA A 57 -5.52 49.60 19.81
CA ALA A 57 -5.81 50.25 21.08
C ALA A 57 -6.97 49.54 21.79
N PRO A 58 -6.96 49.48 23.13
CA PRO A 58 -8.13 49.07 23.88
C PRO A 58 -9.28 50.02 23.52
N ASN A 59 -10.38 49.48 22.98
CA ASN A 59 -11.56 50.18 22.46
C ASN A 59 -11.47 50.76 21.03
N ALA A 60 -10.49 50.37 20.22
CA ALA A 60 -10.51 50.73 18.80
C ALA A 60 -11.75 50.13 18.10
N GLU A 61 -12.52 50.96 17.37
CA GLU A 61 -13.70 50.51 16.60
C GLU A 61 -13.31 49.87 15.26
N PHE A 62 -12.15 50.23 14.70
CA PHE A 62 -11.63 49.68 13.46
C PHE A 62 -10.10 49.52 13.51
N CYS A 63 -9.57 48.57 12.76
CA CYS A 63 -8.14 48.36 12.64
C CYS A 63 -7.54 49.33 11.61
N LEU A 64 -6.63 50.20 12.02
CA LEU A 64 -5.92 51.15 11.15
C LEU A 64 -5.03 50.48 10.10
N HIS A 65 -4.63 49.22 10.30
CA HIS A 65 -3.78 48.50 9.36
C HIS A 65 -4.53 47.77 8.25
N CYS A 66 -5.70 47.20 8.54
CA CYS A 66 -6.44 46.37 7.57
C CYS A 66 -7.88 46.83 7.30
N GLY A 67 -8.34 47.88 8.00
CA GLY A 67 -9.67 48.47 7.84
C GLY A 67 -10.83 47.64 8.42
N CYS A 68 -10.58 46.58 9.18
CA CYS A 68 -11.67 45.76 9.73
C CYS A 68 -12.31 46.41 10.97
N VAL A 69 -13.64 46.31 11.06
CA VAL A 69 -14.44 46.78 12.19
C VAL A 69 -14.32 45.79 13.37
N LEU A 70 -14.00 46.26 14.57
CA LEU A 70 -13.64 45.46 15.76
C LEU A 70 -14.79 45.25 16.76
N ASN A 71 -15.83 46.08 16.69
CA ASN A 71 -16.97 46.09 17.62
C ASN A 71 -18.05 45.01 17.33
N ASN A 72 -17.89 44.20 16.28
CA ASN A 72 -18.83 43.12 15.90
C ASN A 72 -18.20 41.73 15.86
N PHE A 73 -17.05 41.50 16.51
CA PHE A 73 -16.50 40.14 16.59
C PHE A 73 -17.29 39.30 17.60
N ASN A 74 -18.27 38.57 17.11
CA ASN A 74 -18.89 37.49 17.85
C ASN A 74 -17.87 36.34 18.01
N PRO A 75 -17.50 35.92 19.24
CA PRO A 75 -16.54 34.83 19.45
C PRO A 75 -17.01 33.46 18.93
N GLN A 76 -18.24 33.34 18.44
CA GLN A 76 -18.77 32.15 17.77
C GLN A 76 -18.43 32.09 16.28
N ASP A 77 -17.88 33.15 15.71
CA ASP A 77 -17.27 33.14 14.40
C ASP A 77 -15.82 32.65 14.55
N GLY A 78 -15.69 31.41 15.06
CA GLY A 78 -14.44 30.67 15.26
C GLY A 78 -13.75 30.36 13.93
N GLY A 79 -13.29 31.40 13.26
CA GLY A 79 -12.75 31.39 11.92
C GLY A 79 -11.26 31.14 11.85
N PHE A 80 -10.67 30.29 12.71
CA PHE A 80 -9.31 29.73 12.50
C PHE A 80 -9.11 28.31 13.04
N ALA A 81 -10.19 27.55 13.26
CA ALA A 81 -10.10 26.10 13.57
C ALA A 81 -10.64 25.20 12.43
N ALA A 82 -11.06 25.79 11.30
CA ALA A 82 -11.75 25.06 10.23
C ALA A 82 -11.14 25.26 8.83
N ILE A 83 -9.80 25.21 8.70
CA ILE A 83 -9.17 24.92 7.39
C ILE A 83 -8.16 23.76 7.52
N MET A 84 -8.65 22.62 8.00
CA MET A 84 -8.26 21.31 7.49
C MET A 84 -9.48 20.37 7.52
N LYS A 85 -10.62 20.83 6.97
CA LYS A 85 -11.61 19.87 6.49
C LYS A 85 -11.11 19.39 5.13
N THR A 86 -10.10 18.51 5.14
CA THR A 86 -9.77 17.74 3.93
C THR A 86 -11.08 17.08 3.50
N ASN A 87 -11.41 17.22 2.22
CA ASN A 87 -12.57 16.54 1.62
C ASN A 87 -12.26 15.04 1.58
N LYS A 88 -12.29 14.40 2.76
CA LYS A 88 -11.93 13.00 3.02
C LYS A 88 -12.69 12.06 2.08
N LYS A 89 -13.94 12.41 1.75
CA LYS A 89 -14.80 11.64 0.84
C LYS A 89 -14.34 11.69 -0.63
N ARG A 90 -13.77 12.81 -1.12
CA ARG A 90 -13.26 12.92 -2.51
C ARG A 90 -11.90 12.24 -2.68
N ASN A 91 -11.03 12.33 -1.66
CA ASN A 91 -9.72 11.67 -1.68
C ASN A 91 -9.83 10.16 -1.49
N ILE A 92 -10.81 9.67 -0.72
CA ILE A 92 -11.13 8.23 -0.63
C ILE A 92 -11.63 7.71 -1.97
N LEU A 93 -12.48 8.46 -2.68
CA LEU A 93 -13.02 8.03 -3.98
C LEU A 93 -11.90 7.87 -5.03
N ILE A 94 -10.95 8.82 -5.08
CA ILE A 94 -9.79 8.76 -5.97
C ILE A 94 -8.90 7.55 -5.61
N ALA A 95 -8.67 7.30 -4.32
CA ALA A 95 -7.88 6.15 -3.88
C ALA A 95 -8.53 4.80 -4.24
N ILE A 96 -9.85 4.69 -4.12
CA ILE A 96 -10.59 3.48 -4.52
C ILE A 96 -10.50 3.28 -6.04
N ILE A 97 -10.67 4.34 -6.84
CA ILE A 97 -10.57 4.26 -8.30
C ILE A 97 -9.15 3.85 -8.73
N LEU A 98 -8.11 4.43 -8.12
CA LEU A 98 -6.72 4.05 -8.40
C LEU A 98 -6.42 2.60 -8.01
N MET A 99 -6.92 2.14 -6.86
CA MET A 99 -6.77 0.76 -6.42
C MET A 99 -7.49 -0.22 -7.36
N LEU A 100 -8.73 0.10 -7.76
CA LEU A 100 -9.48 -0.67 -8.75
C LEU A 100 -8.74 -0.73 -10.09
N PHE A 101 -8.17 0.40 -10.54
CA PHE A 101 -7.41 0.47 -11.77
C PHE A 101 -6.13 -0.37 -11.72
N ILE A 102 -5.41 -0.36 -10.59
CA ILE A 102 -4.24 -1.23 -10.36
C ILE A 102 -4.64 -2.71 -10.39
N VAL A 103 -5.77 -3.07 -9.78
CA VAL A 103 -6.28 -4.46 -9.81
C VAL A 103 -6.67 -4.88 -11.23
N ILE A 104 -7.32 -4.00 -11.99
CA ILE A 104 -7.67 -4.25 -13.39
C ILE A 104 -6.40 -4.41 -14.24
N ILE A 105 -5.40 -3.54 -14.07
CA ILE A 105 -4.11 -3.66 -14.75
C ILE A 105 -3.43 -4.97 -14.38
N ALA A 106 -3.38 -5.33 -13.10
CA ALA A 106 -2.80 -6.59 -12.65
C ALA A 106 -3.52 -7.80 -13.25
N PHE A 107 -4.86 -7.74 -13.37
CA PHE A 107 -5.65 -8.77 -14.03
C PHE A 107 -5.36 -8.84 -15.54
N ILE A 108 -5.25 -7.71 -16.22
CA ILE A 108 -4.88 -7.66 -17.65
C ILE A 108 -3.46 -8.21 -17.84
N LEU A 109 -2.50 -7.80 -17.01
CA LEU A 109 -1.14 -8.31 -17.03
C LEU A 109 -1.11 -9.81 -16.73
N PHE A 110 -1.89 -10.30 -15.78
CA PHE A 110 -2.03 -11.73 -15.49
C PHE A 110 -2.58 -12.51 -16.70
N ARG A 111 -3.55 -11.94 -17.44
CA ARG A 111 -4.08 -12.54 -18.68
C ARG A 111 -3.08 -12.50 -19.83
N ILE A 112 -2.20 -11.50 -19.87
CA ILE A 112 -1.08 -11.40 -20.82
C ILE A 112 0.03 -12.40 -20.44
N PHE A 113 0.32 -12.56 -19.14
CA PHE A 113 1.26 -13.53 -18.62
C PHE A 113 0.78 -14.98 -18.69
N GLU A 114 -0.51 -15.22 -18.97
CA GLU A 114 -1.04 -16.54 -19.30
C GLU A 114 -0.46 -16.96 -20.66
N SER A 115 0.73 -17.54 -20.61
CA SER A 115 1.51 -17.93 -21.79
C SER A 115 0.76 -18.94 -22.65
N ASN A 116 1.07 -18.98 -23.94
CA ASN A 116 0.50 -19.99 -24.82
C ASN A 116 0.84 -21.42 -24.36
N GLU A 117 1.99 -21.59 -23.70
CA GLU A 117 2.37 -22.85 -23.06
C GLU A 117 1.36 -23.32 -22.02
N SER A 118 0.83 -22.44 -21.15
CA SER A 118 -0.16 -22.88 -20.15
C SER A 118 -1.52 -23.14 -20.79
N LYS A 119 -1.91 -22.34 -21.78
CA LYS A 119 -3.21 -22.46 -22.47
C LYS A 119 -3.32 -23.72 -23.31
N ILE A 120 -2.23 -24.15 -23.96
CA ILE A 120 -2.23 -25.30 -24.89
C ILE A 120 -2.27 -26.65 -24.16
N GLN A 121 -1.98 -26.72 -22.86
CA GLN A 121 -1.89 -27.99 -22.12
C GLN A 121 -3.15 -28.87 -22.28
N GLY A 122 -3.01 -30.18 -22.13
CA GLY A 122 -4.10 -31.13 -22.19
C GLY A 122 -4.41 -31.62 -23.59
N LYS A 123 -5.59 -32.26 -23.72
CA LYS A 123 -5.94 -33.09 -24.87
C LYS A 123 -6.83 -32.35 -25.87
N TRP A 124 -6.49 -32.49 -27.14
CA TRP A 124 -7.12 -31.83 -28.27
C TRP A 124 -7.48 -32.83 -29.35
N LEU A 125 -8.72 -32.81 -29.80
CA LEU A 125 -9.21 -33.62 -30.92
C LEU A 125 -9.06 -32.84 -32.22
N LEU A 126 -8.31 -33.39 -33.18
CA LEU A 126 -8.25 -32.89 -34.55
C LEU A 126 -9.56 -33.25 -35.26
N TYR A 127 -10.28 -32.24 -35.77
CA TYR A 127 -11.56 -32.47 -36.46
C TYR A 127 -11.62 -31.87 -37.87
N SER A 128 -10.61 -31.09 -38.27
CA SER A 128 -10.40 -30.67 -39.67
C SER A 128 -8.91 -30.41 -39.93
N ASP A 129 -8.40 -30.89 -41.07
CA ASP A 129 -7.00 -30.74 -41.50
C ASP A 129 -6.83 -29.78 -42.69
N GLY A 130 -7.90 -29.06 -43.04
CA GLY A 130 -7.95 -28.13 -44.17
C GLY A 130 -8.50 -28.71 -45.47
N THR A 131 -8.90 -29.99 -45.51
CA THR A 131 -9.48 -30.61 -46.72
C THR A 131 -10.94 -31.04 -46.54
N GLU A 132 -11.33 -31.61 -45.39
CA GLU A 132 -12.71 -31.99 -45.03
C GLU A 132 -12.85 -32.19 -43.50
N LEU A 133 -14.03 -32.62 -43.00
CA LEU A 133 -14.20 -33.04 -41.60
C LEU A 133 -13.57 -34.42 -41.41
N VAL A 134 -12.81 -34.61 -40.33
CA VAL A 134 -12.19 -35.92 -40.02
C VAL A 134 -13.30 -36.90 -39.60
N ASP A 135 -13.39 -38.05 -40.29
CA ASP A 135 -14.34 -39.12 -39.96
C ASP A 135 -14.13 -39.66 -38.55
N LYS A 136 -15.21 -40.13 -37.90
CA LYS A 136 -15.19 -40.54 -36.49
C LYS A 136 -14.21 -41.68 -36.18
N GLU A 137 -13.89 -42.51 -37.16
CA GLU A 137 -13.01 -43.67 -37.01
C GLU A 137 -11.52 -43.29 -37.13
N ASP A 138 -11.22 -42.13 -37.71
CA ASP A 138 -9.85 -41.60 -37.90
C ASP A 138 -9.52 -40.44 -36.97
N GLN A 139 -10.22 -40.35 -35.83
CA GLN A 139 -10.03 -39.28 -34.86
C GLN A 139 -8.60 -39.29 -34.30
N VAL A 140 -7.82 -38.28 -34.68
CA VAL A 140 -6.49 -38.03 -34.14
C VAL A 140 -6.59 -37.07 -32.96
N THR A 141 -5.95 -37.41 -31.85
CA THR A 141 -5.84 -36.54 -30.68
C THR A 141 -4.40 -36.16 -30.41
N TRP A 142 -4.19 -34.90 -30.01
CA TRP A 142 -2.90 -34.36 -29.60
C TRP A 142 -2.99 -33.97 -28.14
N GLU A 143 -2.08 -34.48 -27.31
CA GLU A 143 -2.02 -34.17 -25.90
C GLU A 143 -0.69 -33.48 -25.57
N PHE A 144 -0.79 -32.23 -25.10
CA PHE A 144 0.35 -31.41 -24.73
C PHE A 144 0.51 -31.43 -23.21
N THR A 145 1.64 -31.94 -22.73
CA THR A 145 1.88 -32.07 -21.29
C THR A 145 3.33 -31.70 -20.97
N ASN A 146 3.54 -30.51 -20.41
CA ASN A 146 4.85 -30.04 -19.92
C ASN A 146 5.99 -30.26 -20.93
N GLY A 147 5.85 -29.76 -22.16
CA GLY A 147 6.83 -29.91 -23.24
C GLY A 147 6.80 -31.26 -23.99
N ARG A 148 6.00 -32.23 -23.54
CA ARG A 148 5.77 -33.50 -24.27
C ARG A 148 4.50 -33.44 -25.11
N LEU A 149 4.56 -34.05 -26.29
CA LEU A 149 3.44 -34.21 -27.21
C LEU A 149 3.16 -35.69 -27.42
N LEU A 150 1.92 -36.12 -27.18
CA LEU A 150 1.42 -37.44 -27.56
C LEU A 150 0.39 -37.27 -28.69
N ILE A 151 0.63 -37.91 -29.83
CA ILE A 151 -0.30 -37.96 -30.95
C ILE A 151 -0.90 -39.36 -31.01
N SER A 152 -2.20 -39.48 -30.78
CA SER A 152 -2.93 -40.75 -30.74
C SER A 152 -3.98 -40.81 -31.85
N GLY A 153 -3.82 -41.79 -32.75
CA GLY A 153 -4.81 -42.20 -33.75
C GLY A 153 -4.87 -43.73 -33.82
N ALA A 154 -4.71 -44.33 -35.01
CA ALA A 154 -4.53 -45.78 -35.15
C ALA A 154 -3.32 -46.33 -34.38
N TYR A 155 -2.28 -45.49 -34.24
CA TYR A 155 -1.12 -45.72 -33.39
C TYR A 155 -0.87 -44.46 -32.56
N SER A 156 -0.16 -44.62 -31.45
CA SER A 156 0.30 -43.52 -30.60
C SER A 156 1.78 -43.26 -30.83
N GLU A 157 2.14 -42.02 -31.09
CA GLU A 157 3.52 -41.57 -31.22
C GLU A 157 3.81 -40.43 -30.23
N GLU A 158 4.98 -40.50 -29.60
CA GLU A 158 5.45 -39.51 -28.63
C GLU A 158 6.53 -38.62 -29.23
N GLY A 159 6.50 -37.35 -28.84
CA GLY A 159 7.51 -36.37 -29.19
C GLY A 159 7.50 -35.21 -28.19
N TYR A 160 8.06 -34.10 -28.62
CA TYR A 160 8.23 -32.90 -27.82
C TYR A 160 7.78 -31.68 -28.60
N TYR A 161 7.52 -30.61 -27.87
CA TYR A 161 7.18 -29.33 -28.46
C TYR A 161 7.78 -28.16 -27.67
N SER A 162 7.99 -27.05 -28.37
CA SER A 162 8.33 -25.75 -27.80
C SER A 162 7.41 -24.69 -28.40
N ILE A 163 7.15 -23.62 -27.63
CA ILE A 163 6.39 -22.47 -28.11
C ILE A 163 7.23 -21.22 -27.91
N ASP A 164 7.48 -20.49 -29.00
CA ASP A 164 8.08 -19.16 -28.98
C ASP A 164 7.08 -18.16 -29.57
N GLY A 165 6.53 -17.29 -28.72
CA GLY A 165 5.44 -16.38 -29.09
C GLY A 165 4.20 -17.13 -29.60
N ASP A 166 3.93 -17.01 -30.90
CA ASP A 166 2.85 -17.68 -31.62
C ASP A 166 3.33 -18.90 -32.44
N THR A 167 4.62 -19.22 -32.40
CA THR A 167 5.19 -20.32 -33.16
C THR A 167 5.25 -21.57 -32.29
N LEU A 168 4.57 -22.63 -32.72
CA LEU A 168 4.69 -23.97 -32.18
C LEU A 168 5.68 -24.76 -33.04
N GLU A 169 6.69 -25.35 -32.41
CA GLU A 169 7.63 -26.27 -33.07
C GLU A 169 7.54 -27.65 -32.42
N ILE A 170 7.46 -28.68 -33.27
CA ILE A 170 7.39 -30.08 -32.86
C ILE A 170 8.68 -30.78 -33.27
N TYR A 171 9.22 -31.59 -32.37
CA TYR A 171 10.44 -32.35 -32.60
C TYR A 171 10.40 -33.69 -31.87
N ASP A 172 11.16 -34.65 -32.36
CA ASP A 172 11.20 -36.03 -31.91
C ASP A 172 12.55 -36.65 -32.24
N ASP A 173 13.06 -37.50 -31.34
CA ASP A 173 14.41 -38.08 -31.47
C ASP A 173 14.46 -39.17 -32.56
N ASP A 174 13.39 -39.96 -32.68
CA ASP A 174 13.33 -41.16 -33.53
C ASP A 174 12.57 -40.94 -34.86
N TYR A 175 12.26 -39.70 -35.23
CA TYR A 175 11.55 -39.31 -36.46
C TYR A 175 10.14 -39.92 -36.66
N ARG A 176 9.55 -40.55 -35.64
CA ARG A 176 8.23 -41.19 -35.71
C ARG A 176 7.10 -40.17 -35.87
N VAL A 177 7.11 -39.12 -35.05
CA VAL A 177 6.20 -37.97 -35.18
C VAL A 177 6.51 -37.19 -36.45
N SER A 178 7.79 -37.04 -36.80
CA SER A 178 8.21 -36.41 -38.06
C SER A 178 7.60 -37.09 -39.28
N LYS A 179 7.51 -38.42 -39.30
CA LYS A 179 6.92 -39.18 -40.39
C LYS A 179 5.41 -38.93 -40.52
N LEU A 180 4.70 -38.77 -39.41
CA LEU A 180 3.27 -38.46 -39.38
C LEU A 180 2.99 -37.03 -39.86
N LEU A 181 3.79 -36.06 -39.40
CA LEU A 181 3.55 -34.65 -39.68
C LEU A 181 4.18 -34.19 -41.00
N GLY A 182 5.11 -34.93 -41.58
CA GLY A 182 5.83 -34.55 -42.80
C GLY A 182 6.95 -33.53 -42.54
N HIS A 183 7.52 -32.98 -43.62
CA HIS A 183 8.81 -32.26 -43.57
C HIS A 183 8.82 -30.97 -42.75
N SER A 184 7.72 -30.22 -42.69
CA SER A 184 7.61 -29.03 -41.84
C SER A 184 6.92 -29.40 -40.54
N LYS A 185 7.54 -29.05 -39.40
CA LYS A 185 7.04 -29.33 -38.04
C LYS A 185 6.76 -28.06 -37.24
N ARG A 186 6.73 -26.93 -37.94
CA ARG A 186 6.53 -25.61 -37.37
C ARG A 186 5.16 -25.08 -37.77
N TYR A 187 4.45 -24.49 -36.82
CA TYR A 187 3.09 -24.02 -36.97
C TYR A 187 2.97 -22.62 -36.37
N VAL A 188 2.13 -21.80 -36.98
CA VAL A 188 1.64 -20.55 -36.38
C VAL A 188 0.34 -20.87 -35.64
N ILE A 189 0.27 -20.51 -34.36
CA ILE A 189 -0.91 -20.59 -33.52
C ILE A 189 -1.82 -19.42 -33.88
N GLU A 190 -2.72 -19.62 -34.84
CA GLU A 190 -3.67 -18.59 -35.26
C GLU A 190 -4.77 -18.34 -34.23
N LYS A 191 -5.11 -19.36 -33.45
CA LYS A 191 -6.07 -19.24 -32.35
C LYS A 191 -5.79 -20.27 -31.26
N LEU A 192 -5.79 -19.80 -30.01
CA LEU A 192 -5.73 -20.65 -28.83
C LEU A 192 -6.70 -20.11 -27.77
N SER A 193 -7.84 -20.78 -27.60
CA SER A 193 -8.85 -20.50 -26.58
C SER A 193 -9.06 -21.70 -25.66
N SER A 194 -9.97 -21.59 -24.69
CA SER A 194 -10.28 -22.69 -23.77
C SER A 194 -10.82 -23.95 -24.43
N ASN A 195 -11.33 -23.87 -25.66
CA ASN A 195 -12.00 -24.98 -26.35
C ASN A 195 -11.61 -25.16 -27.83
N LYS A 196 -10.83 -24.23 -28.41
CA LYS A 196 -10.47 -24.25 -29.83
C LYS A 196 -9.00 -23.89 -30.02
N LEU A 197 -8.31 -24.71 -30.80
CA LEU A 197 -6.94 -24.49 -31.24
C LEU A 197 -6.93 -24.52 -32.78
N ILE A 198 -6.30 -23.52 -33.40
CA ILE A 198 -6.10 -23.43 -34.84
C ILE A 198 -4.60 -23.29 -35.07
N LEU A 199 -4.04 -24.23 -35.82
CA LEU A 199 -2.64 -24.25 -36.21
C LEU A 199 -2.54 -24.13 -37.72
N ARG A 200 -1.88 -23.10 -38.24
CA ARG A 200 -1.50 -23.05 -39.64
C ARG A 200 -0.07 -23.50 -39.79
N LYS A 201 0.15 -24.49 -40.65
CA LYS A 201 1.48 -25.04 -40.87
C LYS A 201 2.36 -24.06 -41.64
N ILE A 202 3.61 -23.90 -41.22
CA ILE A 202 4.54 -23.01 -41.92
C ILE A 202 5.01 -23.70 -43.20
N ASN A 203 5.05 -22.95 -44.30
CA ASN A 203 5.39 -23.39 -45.67
C ASN A 203 4.34 -24.24 -46.40
N THR A 204 3.21 -24.53 -45.77
CA THR A 204 2.06 -25.16 -46.43
C THR A 204 0.82 -24.44 -45.93
N ASP A 205 -0.01 -23.83 -46.78
CA ASP A 205 -1.23 -23.10 -46.37
C ASP A 205 -2.33 -23.98 -45.75
N ARG A 206 -1.96 -25.15 -45.20
CA ARG A 206 -2.81 -26.08 -44.48
C ARG A 206 -3.05 -25.59 -43.06
N THR A 207 -4.33 -25.59 -42.68
CA THR A 207 -4.79 -25.20 -41.36
C THR A 207 -5.45 -26.38 -40.67
N TYR A 208 -4.99 -26.67 -39.47
CA TYR A 208 -5.45 -27.75 -38.60
C TYR A 208 -6.31 -27.16 -37.50
N VAL A 209 -7.50 -27.72 -37.30
CA VAL A 209 -8.48 -27.21 -36.35
C VAL A 209 -8.79 -28.28 -35.33
N PHE A 210 -8.60 -27.91 -34.06
CA PHE A 210 -8.76 -28.80 -32.93
C PHE A 210 -9.81 -28.29 -31.96
N LYS A 211 -10.47 -29.23 -31.28
CA LYS A 211 -11.41 -28.99 -30.19
C LYS A 211 -10.86 -29.63 -28.92
N ARG A 212 -10.96 -28.93 -27.79
CA ARG A 212 -10.52 -29.49 -26.50
C ARG A 212 -11.43 -30.65 -26.06
N LEU A 213 -10.82 -31.69 -25.49
CA LEU A 213 -11.50 -32.83 -24.86
C LEU A 213 -11.60 -32.66 -23.33
#